data_AF-A0AAW9ECK1-F1
#
_entry.id   AF-A0AAW9ECK1-F1
#
_cell.length_a   1.000
_cell.length_b   1.000
_cell.length_c   1.000
_cell.angle_alpha   90.00
_cell.angle_beta   90.00
_cell.angle_gamma   90.00
#
_symmetry.space_group_name_H-M   'P 1'
#
loop_
_entity.id
_entity.type
_entity.pdbx_description
1 polymer ?
#
loop_
_entity_poly.entity_id
_entity_poly.type
_entity_poly.pdbx_seq_one_letter_code
_entity_poly.pdbx_strand_id
1 'polypeptide(L)'
;LLSLNVSAKMTNCDIAKEAFRDSGSIISDTFLFGMNSDGKPAEYNYYHTWYKNYYPKKIGAIKDRYDSYTKKVDSNNPIFLGITSIIQANNIAKGMDLYLEDKSNKDKLKEAQELYNSMYQQLVKDCGKI
;
A
#
# COMPACT_ATOMS: atom_id res chain seq x y z
N LEU A 1 -1.37 32.74 -12.04
CA LEU A 1 -1.27 31.39 -12.66
C LEU A 1 -0.32 30.47 -11.89
N LEU A 2 0.90 30.92 -11.51
CA LEU A 2 1.83 30.12 -10.68
C LEU A 2 1.28 29.70 -9.31
N SER A 3 0.54 30.57 -8.61
CA SER A 3 -0.01 30.29 -7.27
C SER A 3 -1.08 29.18 -7.25
N LEU A 4 -1.95 29.13 -8.26
CA LEU A 4 -3.00 28.11 -8.37
C LEU A 4 -2.40 26.72 -8.63
N ASN A 5 -1.38 26.63 -9.49
CA ASN A 5 -0.70 25.37 -9.78
C ASN A 5 0.08 24.82 -8.57
N VAL A 6 0.66 25.70 -7.75
CA VAL A 6 1.29 25.29 -6.47
C VAL A 6 0.24 24.76 -5.51
N SER A 7 -0.92 25.43 -5.37
CA SER A 7 -1.99 24.99 -4.47
C SER A 7 -2.56 23.61 -4.85
N ALA A 8 -2.82 23.37 -6.14
CA ALA A 8 -3.34 22.10 -6.62
C ALA A 8 -2.31 20.96 -6.46
N LYS A 9 -1.02 21.23 -6.70
CA LYS A 9 0.04 20.25 -6.47
C LYS A 9 0.17 19.88 -4.99
N MET A 10 0.06 20.85 -4.07
CA MET A 10 0.07 20.57 -2.63
C MET A 10 -1.11 19.69 -2.22
N THR A 11 -2.33 20.02 -2.66
CA THR A 11 -3.52 19.19 -2.36
C THR A 11 -3.39 17.76 -2.89
N ASN A 12 -2.83 17.59 -4.10
CA ASN A 12 -2.56 16.25 -4.66
C ASN A 12 -1.53 15.48 -3.84
N CYS A 13 -0.48 16.17 -3.37
CA CYS A 13 0.52 15.59 -2.50
C CYS A 13 -0.05 15.16 -1.14
N ASP A 14 -0.94 15.95 -0.55
CA ASP A 14 -1.57 15.60 0.73
C ASP A 14 -2.42 14.33 0.61
N ILE A 15 -3.26 14.25 -0.43
CA ILE A 15 -4.07 13.05 -0.73
C ILE A 15 -3.16 11.83 -0.97
N ALA A 16 -2.08 12.01 -1.74
CA ALA A 16 -1.13 10.93 -2.03
C ALA A 16 -0.43 10.42 -0.76
N LYS A 17 -0.01 11.32 0.14
CA LYS A 17 0.60 10.98 1.42
C LYS A 17 -0.37 10.22 2.32
N GLU A 18 -1.62 10.65 2.39
CA GLU A 18 -2.65 9.94 3.16
C GLU A 18 -2.88 8.52 2.60
N ALA A 19 -3.02 8.39 1.27
CA ALA A 19 -3.16 7.09 0.64
C ALA A 19 -1.95 6.17 0.92
N PHE A 20 -0.75 6.74 0.95
CA PHE A 20 0.47 6.01 1.29
C PHE A 20 0.52 5.58 2.78
N ARG A 21 0.01 6.41 3.70
CA ARG A 21 -0.10 6.04 5.12
C ARG A 21 -1.12 4.93 5.32
N ASP A 22 -2.26 4.99 4.63
CA ASP A 22 -3.28 3.93 4.65
C ASP A 22 -2.73 2.61 4.07
N SER A 23 -1.99 2.66 2.96
CA SER A 23 -1.32 1.48 2.43
C SER A 23 -0.24 0.94 3.38
N GLY A 24 0.48 1.83 4.06
CA GLY A 24 1.46 1.49 5.09
C GLY A 24 0.82 0.75 6.25
N SER A 25 -0.40 1.14 6.65
CA SER A 25 -1.16 0.43 7.68
C SER A 25 -1.55 -0.99 7.27
N ILE A 26 -1.86 -1.24 5.99
CA ILE A 26 -2.08 -2.60 5.47
C ILE A 26 -0.80 -3.43 5.52
N ILE A 27 0.32 -2.84 5.11
CA ILE A 27 1.62 -3.50 5.12
C ILE A 27 2.05 -3.85 6.54
N SER A 28 1.90 -2.92 7.48
CA SER A 28 2.21 -3.13 8.89
C SER A 28 1.43 -4.31 9.46
N ASP A 29 0.12 -4.38 9.23
CA ASP A 29 -0.69 -5.53 9.67
C ASP A 29 -0.22 -6.81 8.98
N THR A 30 0.04 -6.77 7.67
CA THR A 30 0.47 -7.95 6.91
C THR A 30 1.73 -8.59 7.52
N PHE A 31 2.71 -7.78 7.90
CA PHE A 31 3.92 -8.31 8.54
C PHE A 31 3.74 -8.63 10.02
N LEU A 32 2.91 -7.88 10.74
CA LEU A 32 2.57 -8.17 12.15
C LEU A 32 1.93 -9.56 12.29
N PHE A 33 1.03 -9.92 11.37
CA PHE A 33 0.36 -11.22 11.38
C PHE A 33 1.15 -12.30 10.63
N GLY A 34 1.97 -11.92 9.65
CA GLY A 34 2.63 -12.86 8.73
C GLY A 34 4.06 -13.25 9.11
N MET A 35 4.69 -12.51 10.03
CA MET A 35 6.05 -12.76 10.49
C MET A 35 6.10 -12.86 12.02
N ASN A 36 6.98 -13.71 12.54
CA ASN A 36 7.27 -13.78 13.97
C ASN A 36 8.34 -12.74 14.38
N SER A 37 8.67 -12.69 15.68
CA SER A 37 9.64 -11.74 16.24
C SER A 37 11.06 -11.86 15.67
N ASP A 38 11.42 -13.02 15.10
CA ASP A 38 12.72 -13.26 14.48
C ASP A 38 12.75 -12.90 12.99
N GLY A 39 11.66 -12.33 12.45
CA GLY A 39 11.52 -12.05 11.03
C GLY A 39 11.41 -13.32 10.18
N LYS A 40 10.89 -14.41 10.74
CA LYS A 40 10.56 -15.65 10.02
C LYS A 40 9.06 -15.74 9.75
N PRO A 41 8.62 -16.52 8.75
CA PRO A 41 7.20 -16.72 8.48
C PRO A 41 6.45 -17.22 9.72
N ALA A 42 5.31 -16.60 10.04
CA ALA A 42 4.43 -17.01 11.13
C ALA A 42 3.56 -18.23 10.75
N GLU A 43 2.73 -18.70 11.68
CA GLU A 43 1.77 -19.77 11.38
C GLU A 43 0.68 -19.30 10.41
N TYR A 44 0.45 -20.09 9.36
CA TYR A 44 -0.55 -19.79 8.33
C TYR A 44 -1.93 -19.47 8.91
N ASN A 45 -2.43 -20.29 9.84
CA ASN A 45 -3.78 -20.12 10.39
C ASN A 45 -4.00 -18.76 11.08
N TYR A 46 -2.96 -18.24 11.74
CA TYR A 46 -3.04 -16.95 12.42
C TYR A 46 -3.17 -15.80 11.41
N TYR A 47 -2.29 -15.79 10.41
CA TYR A 47 -2.36 -14.83 9.30
C TYR A 47 -3.67 -14.95 8.53
N HIS A 48 -4.04 -16.15 8.13
CA HIS A 48 -5.21 -16.42 7.29
C HIS A 48 -6.51 -16.02 7.99
N THR A 49 -6.60 -16.18 9.32
CA THR A 49 -7.74 -15.71 10.12
C THR A 49 -7.88 -14.19 10.04
N TRP A 50 -6.78 -13.45 10.14
CA TRP A 50 -6.80 -12.00 9.94
C TRP A 50 -7.17 -11.64 8.49
N TYR A 51 -6.53 -12.27 7.53
CA TYR A 51 -6.70 -12.02 6.09
C TYR A 51 -8.14 -12.29 5.61
N LYS A 52 -8.81 -13.28 6.18
CA LYS A 52 -10.19 -13.63 5.80
C LYS A 52 -11.23 -12.76 6.51
N ASN A 53 -11.04 -12.46 7.79
CA ASN A 53 -12.10 -11.88 8.61
C ASN A 53 -11.99 -10.37 8.82
N TYR A 54 -10.78 -9.80 8.77
CA TYR A 54 -10.53 -8.40 9.11
C TYR A 54 -10.02 -7.59 7.92
N TYR A 55 -9.10 -8.16 7.15
CA TYR A 55 -8.51 -7.49 6.00
C TYR A 55 -9.53 -7.00 4.95
N PRO A 56 -10.59 -7.75 4.56
CA PRO A 56 -11.53 -7.30 3.52
C PRO A 56 -12.25 -6.00 3.89
N LYS A 57 -12.61 -5.85 5.17
CA LYS A 57 -13.23 -4.62 5.69
C LYS A 57 -12.25 -3.44 5.65
N LYS A 58 -10.98 -3.68 6.01
CA LYS A 58 -9.94 -2.64 6.01
C LYS A 58 -9.62 -2.16 4.59
N ILE A 59 -9.36 -3.08 3.66
CA ILE A 59 -9.07 -2.71 2.27
C ILE A 59 -10.29 -2.09 1.58
N GLY A 60 -11.50 -2.54 1.89
CA GLY A 60 -12.74 -1.94 1.40
C GLY A 60 -12.86 -0.47 1.79
N ALA A 61 -12.73 -0.17 3.09
CA ALA A 61 -12.79 1.21 3.59
C ALA A 61 -11.73 2.14 2.97
N ILE A 62 -10.51 1.64 2.75
CA ILE A 62 -9.44 2.39 2.08
C ILE A 62 -9.79 2.61 0.60
N LYS A 63 -10.26 1.58 -0.12
CA LYS A 63 -10.68 1.72 -1.52
C LYS A 63 -11.82 2.73 -1.68
N ASP A 64 -12.85 2.66 -0.83
CA ASP A 64 -13.99 3.57 -0.86
C ASP A 64 -13.57 5.03 -0.65
N ARG A 65 -12.64 5.27 0.29
CA ARG A 65 -12.07 6.60 0.56
C ARG A 65 -11.44 7.22 -0.69
N TYR A 66 -10.82 6.39 -1.53
CA TYR A 66 -10.05 6.86 -2.66
C TYR A 66 -10.69 6.61 -4.04
N ASP A 67 -11.88 5.99 -4.10
CA ASP A 67 -12.53 5.60 -5.35
C ASP A 67 -12.68 6.77 -6.34
N SER A 68 -13.05 7.95 -5.82
CA SER A 68 -13.22 9.17 -6.62
C SER A 68 -11.95 9.63 -7.35
N TYR A 69 -10.78 9.22 -6.86
CA TYR A 69 -9.48 9.57 -7.43
C TYR A 69 -9.02 8.55 -8.47
N THR A 70 -9.47 7.29 -8.39
CA THR A 70 -9.01 6.20 -9.29
C THR A 70 -9.26 6.47 -10.78
N LYS A 71 -10.25 7.29 -11.12
CA LYS A 71 -10.65 7.61 -12.51
C LYS A 71 -9.98 8.86 -13.09
N LYS A 72 -9.13 9.57 -12.33
CA LYS A 72 -8.72 10.95 -12.66
C LYS A 72 -7.20 11.19 -12.76
N VAL A 73 -6.37 10.17 -12.85
CA VAL A 73 -4.93 10.35 -12.58
C VAL A 73 -4.04 10.00 -13.77
N ASP A 74 -3.44 11.03 -14.37
CA ASP A 74 -2.20 10.91 -15.13
C ASP A 74 -1.11 10.32 -14.22
N SER A 75 -0.27 9.43 -14.75
CA SER A 75 0.88 8.84 -14.04
C SER A 75 1.84 9.88 -13.45
N ASN A 76 1.85 11.12 -13.95
CA ASN A 76 2.67 12.22 -13.41
C ASN A 76 2.07 12.92 -12.18
N ASN A 77 0.82 12.62 -11.80
CA ASN A 77 0.18 13.22 -10.64
C ASN A 77 0.49 12.39 -9.38
N PRO A 78 0.95 13.00 -8.27
CA PRO A 78 1.29 12.29 -7.03
C PRO A 78 0.19 11.36 -6.50
N ILE A 79 -1.08 11.69 -6.73
CA ILE A 79 -2.22 10.83 -6.35
C ILE A 79 -2.07 9.44 -6.97
N PHE A 80 -1.53 9.32 -8.18
CA PHE A 80 -1.33 8.04 -8.85
C PHE A 80 -0.39 7.13 -8.04
N LEU A 81 0.67 7.70 -7.46
CA LEU A 81 1.59 6.98 -6.58
C LEU A 81 0.87 6.51 -5.31
N GLY A 82 0.05 7.37 -4.69
CA GLY A 82 -0.74 7.00 -3.51
C GLY A 82 -1.77 5.90 -3.78
N ILE A 83 -2.51 5.98 -4.89
CA ILE A 83 -3.48 4.92 -5.27
C ILE A 83 -2.75 3.61 -5.59
N THR A 84 -1.65 3.70 -6.34
CA THR A 84 -0.90 2.51 -6.72
C THR A 84 -0.27 1.84 -5.47
N SER A 85 0.06 2.60 -4.42
CA SER A 85 0.66 2.02 -3.21
C SER A 85 -0.34 1.16 -2.45
N ILE A 86 -1.62 1.52 -2.47
CA ILE A 86 -2.73 0.70 -1.94
C ILE A 86 -2.83 -0.62 -2.73
N ILE A 87 -2.70 -0.56 -4.06
CA ILE A 87 -2.71 -1.77 -4.91
C ILE A 87 -1.53 -2.68 -4.56
N GLN A 88 -0.32 -2.12 -4.40
CA GLN A 88 0.85 -2.92 -4.02
C GLN A 88 0.74 -3.49 -2.61
N ALA A 89 0.23 -2.72 -1.64
CA ALA A 89 -0.07 -3.23 -0.30
C ALA A 89 -1.07 -4.40 -0.32
N ASN A 90 -2.08 -4.34 -1.20
CA ASN A 90 -3.02 -5.44 -1.42
C ASN A 90 -2.34 -6.67 -2.05
N ASN A 91 -1.43 -6.47 -3.00
CA ASN A 91 -0.64 -7.56 -3.58
C ASN A 91 0.31 -8.20 -2.56
N ILE A 92 0.90 -7.40 -1.67
CA ILE A 92 1.75 -7.89 -0.57
C ILE A 92 0.93 -8.75 0.40
N ALA A 93 -0.26 -8.30 0.82
CA ALA A 93 -1.15 -9.09 1.66
C ALA A 93 -1.53 -10.42 0.99
N LYS A 94 -2.00 -10.39 -0.26
CA LYS A 94 -2.31 -11.63 -1.00
C LYS A 94 -1.09 -12.54 -1.18
N GLY A 95 0.08 -11.96 -1.46
CA GLY A 95 1.33 -12.69 -1.63
C GLY A 95 1.78 -13.36 -0.33
N MET A 96 1.58 -12.71 0.82
CA MET A 96 1.88 -13.27 2.13
C MET A 96 0.95 -14.46 2.46
N ASP A 97 -0.36 -14.38 2.18
CA ASP A 97 -1.29 -15.50 2.40
C ASP A 97 -0.81 -16.77 1.67
N LEU A 98 -0.50 -16.63 0.37
CA LEU A 98 -0.02 -17.73 -0.46
C LEU A 98 1.36 -18.23 0.00
N TYR A 99 2.28 -17.32 0.33
CA TYR A 99 3.60 -17.70 0.83
C TYR A 99 3.55 -18.49 2.14
N LEU A 100 2.60 -18.17 3.03
CA LEU A 100 2.42 -18.91 4.27
C LEU A 100 1.71 -20.24 4.06
N GLU A 101 0.79 -20.32 3.08
CA GLU A 101 0.05 -21.55 2.76
C GLU A 101 0.96 -22.63 2.18
N ASP A 102 1.72 -22.31 1.13
CA ASP A 102 2.42 -23.31 0.32
C ASP A 102 3.87 -22.91 -0.07
N LYS A 103 4.38 -21.81 0.51
CA LYS A 103 5.70 -21.21 0.18
C LYS A 103 5.83 -20.70 -1.25
N SER A 104 4.75 -20.63 -2.02
CA SER A 104 4.73 -19.98 -3.32
C SER A 104 4.86 -18.46 -3.19
N ASN A 105 5.09 -17.76 -4.30
CA ASN A 105 5.07 -16.29 -4.38
C ASN A 105 6.10 -15.54 -3.51
N LYS A 106 7.11 -16.19 -2.92
CA LYS A 106 8.20 -15.50 -2.20
C LYS A 106 8.84 -14.39 -3.06
N ASP A 107 9.12 -14.67 -4.32
CA ASP A 107 9.75 -13.70 -5.23
C ASP A 107 8.79 -12.55 -5.55
N LYS A 108 7.50 -12.84 -5.81
CA LYS A 108 6.49 -11.80 -6.05
C LYS A 108 6.24 -10.92 -4.83
N LEU A 109 6.31 -11.50 -3.64
CA LEU A 109 6.22 -10.75 -2.37
C LEU A 109 7.38 -9.76 -2.25
N LYS A 110 8.59 -10.20 -2.61
CA LYS A 110 9.78 -9.34 -2.66
C LYS A 110 9.64 -8.24 -3.72
N GLU A 111 9.23 -8.57 -4.94
CA GLU A 111 9.00 -7.60 -6.02
C GLU A 111 7.97 -6.54 -5.61
N ALA A 112 6.86 -6.94 -5.00
CA ALA A 112 5.82 -6.01 -4.55
C ALA A 112 6.34 -5.07 -3.44
N GLN A 113 7.19 -5.55 -2.53
CA GLN A 113 7.86 -4.71 -1.52
C GLN A 113 8.84 -3.72 -2.16
N GLU A 114 9.64 -4.17 -3.13
CA GLU A 114 10.58 -3.30 -3.86
C GLU A 114 9.85 -2.20 -4.63
N LEU A 115 8.76 -2.54 -5.32
CA LEU A 115 7.88 -1.57 -5.98
C LEU A 115 7.29 -0.58 -4.98
N TYR A 116 6.75 -1.07 -3.85
CA TYR A 116 6.21 -0.20 -2.80
C TYR A 116 7.25 0.80 -2.29
N ASN A 117 8.48 0.33 -2.03
CA ASN A 117 9.58 1.17 -1.58
C ASN A 117 10.00 2.20 -2.64
N SER A 118 10.07 1.79 -3.92
CA SER A 118 10.37 2.71 -5.02
C SER A 118 9.35 3.85 -5.09
N MET A 119 8.07 3.53 -4.92
CA MET A 119 6.99 4.52 -4.90
C MET A 119 7.06 5.45 -3.71
N TYR A 120 7.42 4.95 -2.52
CA TYR A 120 7.68 5.79 -1.35
C TYR A 120 8.77 6.83 -1.67
N GLN A 121 9.90 6.39 -2.24
CA GLN A 121 11.00 7.29 -2.57
C GLN A 121 10.59 8.34 -3.62
N GLN A 122 9.82 7.93 -4.64
CA GLN A 122 9.32 8.85 -5.66
C GLN A 122 8.34 9.87 -5.06
N LEU A 123 7.44 9.45 -4.17
CA LEU A 123 6.52 10.35 -3.48
C LEU A 123 7.25 11.33 -2.55
N VAL A 124 8.29 10.87 -1.84
CA VAL A 124 9.16 11.75 -1.03
C VAL A 124 9.86 12.80 -1.90
N LYS A 125 10.32 12.41 -3.09
CA LYS A 125 10.93 13.34 -4.05
C LYS A 125 9.94 14.39 -4.56
N ASP A 126 8.72 13.98 -4.88
CA ASP A 126 7.71 14.86 -5.51
C ASP A 126 6.97 15.76 -4.51
N CYS A 127 6.79 15.27 -3.28
CA CYS A 127 5.91 15.86 -2.27
C CYS A 127 6.59 16.15 -0.93
N GLY A 128 7.88 15.83 -0.77
CA GLY A 128 8.59 15.93 0.50
C GLY A 128 8.23 14.81 1.48
N LYS A 129 8.71 14.94 2.73
CA LYS A 129 8.52 13.92 3.77
C LYS A 129 7.06 13.53 3.96
N ILE A 130 6.85 12.24 4.22
CA ILE A 130 5.55 11.58 4.47
C ILE A 130 5.38 11.39 5.97
#